data_AF-A0A366H729-F1
#
_entry.id   AF-A0A366H729-F1
#
_cell.length_a   1.000
_cell.length_b   1.000
_cell.length_c   1.000
_cell.angle_alpha   90.00
_cell.angle_beta   90.00
_cell.angle_gamma   90.00
#
_symmetry.space_group_name_H-M   'P 1'
#
loop_
_entity.id
_entity.type
_entity.pdbx_description
1 polymer ?
#
loop_
_entity_poly.entity_id
_entity_poly.type
_entity_poly.pdbx_seq_one_letter_code
_entity_poly.pdbx_strand_id
1 'polypeptide(L)'
;MLSLFQRKRVSVAPAPSPAPAIDLPKGLLRPEAAAALLATPRRQKLLEHIWQRTSLSRRQFATLYRAPLERYAELVQQFPASENHHHAYPGGMLDHGLEIVAYSLKLRQSHLLPIGASPENQAAQAEAWTAAVAYAALLHDIGKIAVDLHVELADGNTWHPWHGPLHQPYRFRYRDDREYRLHSAATGLLYRQLLDRQVLDWLSGYPALWAPLLYVLAGQYEHAGILGELVVQADRASVAQELGGDPARAMAAPKHALQRKLLDGLRYLLKEELKLNQPEASDGWLTEDALWLVSKTVSDKLRAHLLSQGIDGIPANNTAVFNVLQDHGMLQPTPDDKAVWRATVTSPSGWSHSFTLLRIAPALIWESGQRPTPFAGTVVIDVAPAAKDTDAFVPPAAIATKPAAEGQEPKRWEESGDIAAQAPPPASPAMPDAMEDMLAMVGMGDPPDVSHNEQADTANTSAARSEAPMPTMAVTSPTSPVSTAIAAPPPLSARPSGEHFMEWLRQGIALRKLIINDAKALVHSHSSGGSTQRCR
;
A
#
# COMPACT_ATOMS: atom_id res chain seq x y z
N MET A 1 -0.52 -47.07 -52.47
CA MET A 1 0.57 -46.24 -53.05
C MET A 1 1.12 -45.38 -51.94
N LEU A 2 2.30 -45.76 -51.47
CA LEU A 2 3.07 -45.13 -50.39
C LEU A 2 4.12 -44.20 -50.98
N SER A 3 4.46 -43.16 -50.20
CA SER A 3 5.78 -42.54 -50.07
C SER A 3 6.04 -41.16 -50.70
N LEU A 4 6.89 -40.43 -49.96
CA LEU A 4 7.71 -39.24 -50.27
C LEU A 4 6.94 -37.91 -50.08
N PHE A 5 7.20 -37.10 -49.05
CA PHE A 5 8.51 -36.55 -48.69
C PHE A 5 8.72 -36.37 -47.17
N GLN A 6 9.81 -36.97 -46.66
CA GLN A 6 10.48 -36.54 -45.44
C GLN A 6 11.24 -35.23 -45.71
N ARG A 7 11.07 -34.21 -44.88
CA ARG A 7 12.01 -33.07 -44.77
C ARG A 7 12.60 -33.01 -43.36
N LYS A 8 13.89 -33.33 -43.32
CA LYS A 8 14.98 -32.99 -42.38
C LYS A 8 14.61 -32.24 -41.09
N ARG A 9 14.99 -32.83 -39.94
CA ARG A 9 15.23 -32.14 -38.66
C ARG A 9 16.22 -30.99 -38.88
N VAL A 10 15.83 -29.79 -38.49
CA VAL A 10 16.74 -28.65 -38.34
C VAL A 10 17.38 -28.72 -36.96
N SER A 11 18.71 -28.58 -36.95
CA SER A 11 19.56 -28.55 -35.75
C SER A 11 19.20 -27.38 -34.84
N VAL A 12 19.18 -27.63 -33.54
CA VAL A 12 19.08 -26.61 -32.48
C VAL A 12 20.26 -25.63 -32.62
N ALA A 13 19.95 -24.35 -32.78
CA ALA A 13 20.94 -23.27 -32.74
C ALA A 13 21.32 -22.96 -31.28
N PRO A 14 22.57 -22.57 -30.98
CA PRO A 14 22.97 -22.19 -29.63
C PRO A 14 22.25 -20.91 -29.19
N ALA A 15 22.08 -20.74 -27.87
CA ALA A 15 21.50 -19.56 -27.26
C ALA A 15 22.13 -18.25 -27.78
N PRO A 16 21.34 -17.18 -27.98
CA PRO A 16 21.89 -15.90 -28.41
C PRO A 16 22.81 -15.35 -27.31
N SER A 17 24.02 -14.96 -27.70
CA SER A 17 24.91 -14.16 -26.85
C SER A 17 24.25 -12.84 -26.45
N PRO A 18 24.58 -12.28 -25.27
CA PRO A 18 24.03 -11.01 -24.83
C PRO A 18 24.34 -9.93 -25.87
N ALA A 19 23.32 -9.14 -26.22
CA ALA A 19 23.45 -8.06 -27.18
C ALA A 19 24.55 -7.08 -26.71
N PRO A 20 25.36 -6.53 -27.63
CA PRO A 20 26.38 -5.56 -27.27
C PRO A 20 25.73 -4.35 -26.60
N ALA A 21 26.37 -3.84 -25.54
CA ALA A 21 25.97 -2.59 -24.92
C ALA A 21 26.16 -1.45 -25.93
N ILE A 22 25.11 -1.17 -26.72
CA ILE A 22 25.01 0.10 -27.44
C ILE A 22 24.94 1.15 -26.34
N ASP A 23 25.98 1.99 -26.23
CA ASP A 23 26.01 3.13 -25.33
C ASP A 23 24.74 3.94 -25.55
N LEU A 24 23.84 3.89 -24.58
CA LEU A 24 22.62 4.68 -24.61
C LEU A 24 23.02 6.15 -24.49
N PRO A 25 22.34 7.06 -25.20
CA PRO A 25 22.37 8.47 -24.87
C PRO A 25 22.16 8.64 -23.35
N LYS A 26 22.97 9.51 -22.72
CA LYS A 26 22.96 9.70 -21.25
C LYS A 26 21.53 9.91 -20.75
N GLY A 27 21.10 9.07 -19.80
CA GLY A 27 19.80 9.20 -19.10
C GLY A 27 18.64 8.38 -19.64
N LEU A 28 18.82 7.57 -20.70
CA LEU A 28 17.80 6.61 -21.16
C LEU A 28 17.91 5.27 -20.42
N LEU A 29 16.77 4.76 -19.96
CA LEU A 29 16.58 3.43 -19.39
C LEU A 29 16.13 2.46 -20.48
N ARG A 30 16.50 1.18 -20.37
CA ARG A 30 15.99 0.12 -21.27
C ARG A 30 14.76 -0.53 -20.65
N PRO A 31 13.70 -0.81 -21.42
CA PRO A 31 12.61 -1.65 -20.93
C PRO A 31 13.10 -3.03 -20.56
N GLU A 32 12.60 -3.55 -19.46
CA GLU A 32 12.89 -4.87 -18.94
C GLU A 32 11.64 -5.77 -19.05
N ALA A 33 11.87 -7.07 -19.23
CA ALA A 33 10.80 -8.05 -19.21
C ALA A 33 10.29 -8.29 -17.79
N ALA A 34 9.01 -8.69 -17.64
CA ALA A 34 8.42 -8.96 -16.32
C ALA A 34 9.27 -9.90 -15.45
N ALA A 35 9.86 -10.93 -16.07
CA ALA A 35 10.70 -11.90 -15.37
C ALA A 35 11.91 -11.25 -14.69
N ALA A 36 12.56 -10.28 -15.35
CA ALA A 36 13.70 -9.56 -14.78
C ALA A 36 13.24 -8.57 -13.70
N LEU A 37 12.19 -7.80 -14.00
CA LEU A 37 11.61 -6.83 -13.06
C LEU A 37 11.14 -7.49 -11.76
N LEU A 38 10.57 -8.69 -11.82
CA LEU A 38 10.08 -9.40 -10.65
C LEU A 38 11.15 -10.25 -9.94
N ALA A 39 12.37 -10.38 -10.49
CA ALA A 39 13.38 -11.32 -10.00
C ALA A 39 14.03 -10.94 -8.65
N THR A 40 13.85 -9.72 -8.17
CA THR A 40 14.50 -9.30 -6.91
C THR A 40 14.01 -10.15 -5.74
N PRO A 41 14.85 -10.46 -4.73
CA PRO A 41 14.44 -11.27 -3.59
C PRO A 41 13.19 -10.74 -2.87
N ARG A 42 13.09 -9.41 -2.70
CA ARG A 42 11.92 -8.73 -2.13
C ARG A 42 10.65 -9.01 -2.93
N ARG A 43 10.69 -8.83 -4.25
CA ARG A 43 9.53 -9.03 -5.15
C ARG A 43 9.11 -10.50 -5.20
N GLN A 44 10.08 -11.44 -5.23
CA GLN A 44 9.77 -12.87 -5.15
C GLN A 44 9.09 -13.25 -3.83
N LYS A 45 9.54 -12.69 -2.70
CA LYS A 45 8.91 -12.92 -1.39
C LYS A 45 7.48 -12.36 -1.34
N LEU A 46 7.25 -11.17 -1.90
CA LEU A 46 5.90 -10.61 -2.03
C LEU A 46 4.98 -11.49 -2.90
N LEU A 47 5.47 -11.96 -4.05
CA LEU A 47 4.73 -12.88 -4.92
C LEU A 47 4.35 -14.19 -4.20
N GLU A 48 5.25 -14.72 -3.38
CA GLU A 48 5.00 -15.92 -2.58
C GLU A 48 3.95 -15.65 -1.48
N HIS A 49 4.00 -14.51 -0.80
CA HIS A 49 2.94 -14.11 0.14
C HIS A 49 1.57 -13.95 -0.53
N ILE A 50 1.52 -13.36 -1.74
CA ILE A 50 0.29 -13.25 -2.53
C ILE A 50 -0.22 -14.66 -2.85
N TRP A 51 0.63 -15.57 -3.31
CA TRP A 51 0.22 -16.94 -3.61
C TRP A 51 -0.34 -17.67 -2.40
N GLN A 52 0.37 -17.67 -1.27
CA GLN A 52 -0.04 -18.33 -0.03
C GLN A 52 -1.43 -17.86 0.46
N ARG A 53 -1.75 -16.58 0.24
CA ARG A 53 -3.03 -15.97 0.67
C ARG A 53 -4.20 -16.19 -0.29
N THR A 54 -3.94 -16.71 -1.50
CA THR A 54 -5.00 -17.04 -2.47
C THR A 54 -5.47 -18.49 -2.41
N SER A 55 -4.68 -19.38 -1.79
CA SER A 55 -4.97 -20.82 -1.68
C SER A 55 -5.23 -21.53 -3.02
N LEU A 56 -4.68 -21.02 -4.12
CA LEU A 56 -4.85 -21.57 -5.47
C LEU A 56 -3.72 -22.52 -5.87
N SER A 57 -4.02 -23.45 -6.78
CA SER A 57 -2.97 -24.21 -7.46
C SER A 57 -2.01 -23.28 -8.23
N ARG A 58 -0.74 -23.68 -8.42
CA ARG A 58 0.24 -22.88 -9.18
C ARG A 58 -0.26 -22.50 -10.58
N ARG A 59 -1.04 -23.36 -11.23
CA ARG A 59 -1.63 -23.08 -12.56
C ARG A 59 -2.70 -21.99 -12.52
N GLN A 60 -3.62 -22.07 -11.55
CA GLN A 60 -4.65 -21.06 -11.36
C GLN A 60 -4.04 -19.72 -10.93
N PHE A 61 -3.08 -19.75 -10.00
CA PHE A 61 -2.33 -18.57 -9.59
C PHE A 61 -1.60 -17.91 -10.77
N ALA A 62 -0.95 -18.70 -11.61
CA ALA A 62 -0.25 -18.19 -12.79
C ALA A 62 -1.20 -17.41 -13.71
N THR A 63 -2.41 -17.91 -13.90
CA THR A 63 -3.41 -17.30 -14.78
C THR A 63 -4.08 -16.08 -14.15
N LEU A 64 -4.56 -16.21 -12.91
CA LEU A 64 -5.38 -15.20 -12.26
C LEU A 64 -4.58 -14.09 -11.58
N TYR A 65 -3.35 -14.34 -11.12
CA TYR A 65 -2.58 -13.36 -10.34
C TYR A 65 -1.24 -13.04 -11.00
N ARG A 66 -0.44 -14.06 -11.35
CA ARG A 66 0.90 -13.82 -11.91
C ARG A 66 0.84 -13.08 -13.25
N ALA A 67 -0.04 -13.48 -14.16
CA ALA A 67 -0.13 -12.81 -15.47
C ALA A 67 -0.55 -11.33 -15.37
N PRO A 68 -1.56 -10.93 -14.58
CA PRO A 68 -1.82 -9.51 -14.31
C PRO A 68 -0.65 -8.76 -13.66
N LEU A 69 0.07 -9.39 -12.73
CA LEU A 69 1.24 -8.79 -12.07
C LEU A 69 2.42 -8.62 -13.03
N GLU A 70 2.64 -9.56 -13.94
CA GLU A 70 3.64 -9.46 -15.01
C GLU A 70 3.30 -8.32 -15.97
N ARG A 71 2.02 -8.20 -16.38
CA ARG A 71 1.54 -7.07 -17.20
C ARG A 71 1.70 -5.73 -16.49
N TYR A 72 1.40 -5.67 -15.19
CA TYR A 72 1.64 -4.48 -14.37
C TYR A 72 3.12 -4.11 -14.36
N ALA A 73 4.01 -5.07 -14.07
CA ALA A 73 5.45 -4.85 -14.05
C ALA A 73 5.96 -4.31 -15.39
N GLU A 74 5.55 -4.89 -16.51
CA GLU A 74 5.94 -4.44 -17.85
C GLU A 74 5.41 -3.05 -18.19
N LEU A 75 4.28 -2.64 -17.61
CA LEU A 75 3.71 -1.32 -17.84
C LEU A 75 4.35 -0.23 -16.98
N VAL A 76 4.66 -0.54 -15.71
CA VAL A 76 5.23 0.44 -14.76
C VAL A 76 6.76 0.48 -14.74
N GLN A 77 7.44 -0.55 -15.25
CA GLN A 77 8.89 -0.59 -15.43
C GLN A 77 9.65 -0.09 -14.19
N GLN A 78 10.54 0.89 -14.39
CA GLN A 78 11.34 1.52 -13.34
C GLN A 78 10.73 2.83 -12.85
N PHE A 79 9.44 3.08 -13.06
CA PHE A 79 8.82 4.31 -12.59
C PHE A 79 8.74 4.35 -11.05
N PRO A 80 8.98 5.52 -10.43
CA PRO A 80 8.70 5.74 -9.03
C PRO A 80 7.19 5.86 -8.77
N ALA A 81 6.74 5.52 -7.56
CA ALA A 81 5.32 5.70 -7.17
C ALA A 81 5.03 7.11 -6.60
N SER A 82 6.09 7.83 -6.20
CA SER A 82 6.06 9.17 -5.62
C SER A 82 7.34 9.95 -5.92
N GLU A 83 7.34 11.26 -5.71
CA GLU A 83 8.54 12.10 -5.94
C GLU A 83 9.48 12.14 -4.76
N ASN A 84 8.93 12.22 -3.55
CA ASN A 84 9.68 12.57 -2.35
C ASN A 84 9.35 11.64 -1.17
N HIS A 85 8.67 10.51 -1.40
CA HIS A 85 8.29 9.54 -0.36
C HIS A 85 9.01 8.20 -0.50
N HIS A 86 8.56 7.22 0.26
CA HIS A 86 9.22 5.92 0.41
C HIS A 86 9.35 5.12 -0.89
N HIS A 87 8.53 5.37 -1.90
CA HIS A 87 8.64 4.74 -3.23
C HIS A 87 9.17 5.70 -4.31
N ALA A 88 9.93 6.72 -3.92
CA ALA A 88 10.59 7.68 -4.81
C ALA A 88 11.93 7.17 -5.35
N TYR A 89 11.96 5.94 -5.84
CA TYR A 89 13.13 5.31 -6.42
C TYR A 89 12.77 4.52 -7.69
N PRO A 90 13.75 4.18 -8.55
CA PRO A 90 13.50 3.36 -9.73
C PRO A 90 12.85 2.01 -9.38
N GLY A 91 11.65 1.78 -9.93
CA GLY A 91 10.84 0.59 -9.69
C GLY A 91 9.92 0.67 -8.46
N GLY A 92 9.88 1.81 -7.77
CA GLY A 92 9.01 2.01 -6.60
C GLY A 92 7.52 1.82 -6.90
N MET A 93 7.05 2.11 -8.12
CA MET A 93 5.66 1.86 -8.53
C MET A 93 5.33 0.36 -8.56
N LEU A 94 6.30 -0.48 -8.95
CA LEU A 94 6.14 -1.94 -8.94
C LEU A 94 6.08 -2.47 -7.51
N ASP A 95 7.00 -2.01 -6.66
CA ASP A 95 7.07 -2.44 -5.26
C ASP A 95 5.80 -2.03 -4.48
N HIS A 96 5.38 -0.77 -4.60
CA HIS A 96 4.11 -0.26 -4.03
C HIS A 96 2.91 -1.10 -4.44
N GLY A 97 2.79 -1.39 -5.74
CA GLY A 97 1.68 -2.22 -6.26
C GLY A 97 1.66 -3.63 -5.67
N LEU A 98 2.82 -4.30 -5.61
CA LEU A 98 2.93 -5.65 -5.05
C LEU A 98 2.61 -5.69 -3.54
N GLU A 99 3.04 -4.66 -2.81
CA GLU A 99 2.80 -4.55 -1.37
C GLU A 99 1.33 -4.36 -1.04
N ILE A 100 0.65 -3.43 -1.73
CA ILE A 100 -0.78 -3.19 -1.49
C ILE A 100 -1.60 -4.42 -1.86
N VAL A 101 -1.24 -5.17 -2.91
CA VAL A 101 -1.86 -6.47 -3.19
C VAL A 101 -1.63 -7.45 -2.05
N ALA A 102 -0.40 -7.59 -1.55
CA ALA A 102 -0.11 -8.50 -0.45
C ALA A 102 -0.88 -8.10 0.83
N TYR A 103 -0.90 -6.83 1.21
CA TYR A 103 -1.61 -6.34 2.41
C TYR A 103 -3.12 -6.46 2.27
N SER A 104 -3.69 -6.10 1.13
CA SER A 104 -5.14 -6.21 0.89
C SER A 104 -5.62 -7.66 0.98
N LEU A 105 -4.82 -8.62 0.50
CA LEU A 105 -5.10 -10.04 0.66
C LEU A 105 -4.97 -10.51 2.12
N LYS A 106 -4.01 -10.00 2.89
CA LYS A 106 -3.91 -10.27 4.33
C LYS A 106 -5.14 -9.79 5.08
N LEU A 107 -5.54 -8.55 4.80
CA LEU A 107 -6.74 -7.91 5.32
C LEU A 107 -8.01 -8.69 4.95
N ARG A 108 -8.06 -9.21 3.73
CA ARG A 108 -9.21 -9.98 3.28
C ARG A 108 -9.40 -11.29 4.05
N GLN A 109 -8.34 -11.92 4.57
CA GLN A 109 -8.48 -13.18 5.30
C GLN A 109 -9.34 -13.07 6.57
N SER A 110 -9.48 -11.87 7.16
CA SER A 110 -10.36 -11.64 8.32
C SER A 110 -11.83 -11.38 7.95
N HIS A 111 -12.19 -11.38 6.66
CA HIS A 111 -13.52 -11.02 6.19
C HIS A 111 -14.21 -12.17 5.43
N LEU A 112 -15.41 -12.53 5.90
CA LEU A 112 -16.33 -13.39 5.17
C LEU A 112 -17.14 -12.55 4.18
N LEU A 113 -16.74 -12.58 2.91
CA LEU A 113 -17.37 -11.81 1.84
C LEU A 113 -18.17 -12.72 0.88
N PRO A 114 -19.31 -12.25 0.33
CA PRO A 114 -19.95 -10.96 0.60
C PRO A 114 -20.52 -10.85 2.03
N ILE A 115 -20.49 -9.64 2.60
CA ILE A 115 -21.04 -9.37 3.93
C ILE A 115 -22.55 -9.63 3.91
N GLY A 116 -23.06 -10.37 4.89
CA GLY A 116 -24.49 -10.67 5.03
C GLY A 116 -25.04 -11.76 4.10
N ALA A 117 -24.21 -12.33 3.22
CA ALA A 117 -24.59 -13.51 2.43
C ALA A 117 -24.56 -14.79 3.28
N SER A 118 -25.29 -15.83 2.87
CA SER A 118 -25.22 -17.14 3.52
C SER A 118 -23.82 -17.77 3.36
N PRO A 119 -23.39 -18.66 4.27
CA PRO A 119 -22.08 -19.31 4.18
C PRO A 119 -21.84 -20.02 2.83
N GLU A 120 -22.87 -20.62 2.24
CA GLU A 120 -22.79 -21.29 0.95
C GLU A 120 -22.51 -20.29 -0.18
N ASN A 121 -23.19 -19.15 -0.15
CA ASN A 121 -22.99 -18.07 -1.11
C ASN A 121 -21.63 -17.38 -0.94
N GLN A 122 -21.16 -17.23 0.31
CA GLN A 122 -19.82 -16.73 0.60
C GLN A 122 -18.75 -17.67 0.05
N ALA A 123 -18.87 -18.98 0.30
CA ALA A 123 -17.95 -19.98 -0.24
C ALA A 123 -17.96 -20.01 -1.77
N ALA A 124 -19.14 -19.95 -2.39
CA ALA A 124 -19.29 -20.01 -3.86
C ALA A 124 -18.69 -18.80 -4.58
N GLN A 125 -18.53 -17.65 -3.92
CA GLN A 125 -18.01 -16.42 -4.51
C GLN A 125 -16.65 -16.01 -3.93
N ALA A 126 -16.09 -16.79 -3.00
CA ALA A 126 -14.89 -16.44 -2.26
C ALA A 126 -13.73 -16.06 -3.19
N GLU A 127 -13.46 -16.89 -4.21
CA GLU A 127 -12.39 -16.68 -5.18
C GLU A 127 -12.58 -15.38 -5.99
N ALA A 128 -13.79 -15.12 -6.48
CA ALA A 128 -14.10 -13.91 -7.25
C ALA A 128 -13.86 -12.66 -6.43
N TRP A 129 -14.35 -12.65 -5.18
CA TRP A 129 -14.12 -11.55 -4.26
C TRP A 129 -12.63 -11.39 -3.92
N THR A 130 -11.87 -12.47 -3.73
CA THR A 130 -10.43 -12.38 -3.42
C THR A 130 -9.64 -11.83 -4.59
N ALA A 131 -9.94 -12.29 -5.81
CA ALA A 131 -9.32 -11.77 -7.04
C ALA A 131 -9.63 -10.28 -7.23
N ALA A 132 -10.88 -9.87 -7.03
CA ALA A 132 -11.26 -8.47 -7.16
C ALA A 132 -10.60 -7.56 -6.12
N VAL A 133 -10.37 -8.02 -4.88
CA VAL A 133 -9.57 -7.25 -3.89
C VAL A 133 -8.15 -7.05 -4.41
N ALA A 134 -7.50 -8.11 -4.92
CA ALA A 134 -6.16 -8.02 -5.48
C ALA A 134 -6.10 -7.09 -6.71
N TYR A 135 -7.07 -7.17 -7.62
CA TYR A 135 -7.09 -6.30 -8.80
C TYR A 135 -7.37 -4.84 -8.45
N ALA A 136 -8.31 -4.59 -7.53
CA ALA A 136 -8.60 -3.25 -7.03
C ALA A 136 -7.35 -2.64 -6.37
N ALA A 137 -6.64 -3.41 -5.55
CA ALA A 137 -5.36 -3.02 -4.95
C ALA A 137 -4.27 -2.75 -6.00
N LEU A 138 -4.12 -3.61 -7.00
CA LEU A 138 -3.10 -3.44 -8.04
C LEU A 138 -3.34 -2.20 -8.91
N LEU A 139 -4.61 -1.89 -9.19
CA LEU A 139 -5.01 -0.84 -10.13
C LEU A 139 -5.23 0.53 -9.46
N HIS A 140 -5.29 0.61 -8.12
CA HIS A 140 -5.75 1.81 -7.41
C HIS A 140 -5.01 3.10 -7.81
N ASP A 141 -3.70 3.02 -8.04
CA ASP A 141 -2.82 4.14 -8.38
C ASP A 141 -2.24 4.06 -9.79
N ILE A 142 -2.65 3.09 -10.62
CA ILE A 142 -2.04 2.92 -11.94
C ILE A 142 -2.25 4.13 -12.86
N GLY A 143 -3.28 4.94 -12.64
CA GLY A 143 -3.48 6.17 -13.39
C GLY A 143 -2.32 7.17 -13.28
N LYS A 144 -1.46 7.07 -12.26
CA LYS A 144 -0.28 7.95 -12.09
C LYS A 144 0.63 7.92 -13.31
N ILE A 145 0.86 6.76 -13.91
CA ILE A 145 1.72 6.66 -15.10
C ILE A 145 1.10 7.29 -16.36
N ALA A 146 -0.20 7.59 -16.34
CA ALA A 146 -0.90 8.26 -17.44
C ALA A 146 -0.89 9.78 -17.33
N VAL A 147 -0.95 10.32 -16.10
CA VAL A 147 -1.17 11.76 -15.87
C VAL A 147 -0.10 12.45 -15.02
N ASP A 148 0.63 11.72 -14.17
CA ASP A 148 1.65 12.32 -13.31
C ASP A 148 3.03 12.32 -13.97
N LEU A 149 3.27 11.38 -14.89
CA LEU A 149 4.53 11.23 -15.61
C LEU A 149 4.44 11.76 -17.05
N HIS A 150 5.56 12.33 -17.49
CA HIS A 150 5.87 12.52 -18.89
C HIS A 150 6.99 11.55 -19.28
N VAL A 151 6.70 10.65 -20.22
CA VAL A 151 7.63 9.61 -20.68
C VAL A 151 7.97 9.87 -22.14
N GLU A 152 9.26 10.01 -22.42
CA GLU A 152 9.79 10.25 -23.75
C GLU A 152 10.57 9.01 -24.21
N LEU A 153 10.26 8.52 -25.40
CA LEU A 153 10.92 7.40 -26.05
C LEU A 153 12.22 7.85 -26.74
N ALA A 154 13.08 6.89 -27.09
CA ALA A 154 14.35 7.15 -27.77
C ALA A 154 14.20 7.89 -29.12
N ASP A 155 13.04 7.79 -29.76
CA ASP A 155 12.71 8.47 -31.01
C ASP A 155 12.15 9.91 -30.80
N GLY A 156 12.06 10.36 -29.53
CA GLY A 156 11.54 11.66 -29.13
C GLY A 156 10.01 11.71 -28.99
N ASN A 157 9.29 10.63 -29.31
CA ASN A 157 7.85 10.58 -29.16
C ASN A 157 7.44 10.42 -27.68
N THR A 158 6.28 10.96 -27.33
CA THR A 158 5.69 10.72 -26.01
C THR A 158 5.06 9.33 -25.95
N TRP A 159 5.41 8.56 -24.92
CA TRP A 159 4.73 7.30 -24.64
C TRP A 159 3.41 7.54 -23.91
N HIS A 160 2.42 6.75 -24.27
CA HIS A 160 1.13 6.73 -23.61
C HIS A 160 0.82 5.31 -23.13
N PRO A 161 0.47 5.12 -21.85
CA PRO A 161 0.31 3.78 -21.28
C PRO A 161 -0.86 2.98 -21.88
N TRP A 162 -1.84 3.63 -22.50
CA TRP A 162 -2.91 2.95 -23.22
C TRP A 162 -2.47 2.36 -24.58
N HIS A 163 -1.26 2.66 -25.07
CA HIS A 163 -0.66 1.98 -26.22
C HIS A 163 0.04 0.66 -25.85
N GLY A 164 0.11 0.31 -24.56
CA GLY A 164 0.76 -0.89 -24.07
C GLY A 164 2.18 -0.63 -23.52
N PRO A 165 2.93 -1.70 -23.21
CA PRO A 165 4.21 -1.60 -22.53
C PRO A 165 5.29 -0.90 -23.36
N LEU A 166 6.34 -0.45 -22.68
CA LEU A 166 7.50 0.18 -23.33
C LEU A 166 8.33 -0.84 -24.11
N HIS A 167 8.61 -0.54 -25.38
CA HIS A 167 9.43 -1.39 -26.26
C HIS A 167 10.74 -0.73 -26.71
N GLN A 168 10.92 0.56 -26.41
CA GLN A 168 12.10 1.34 -26.76
C GLN A 168 12.73 1.92 -25.50
N PRO A 169 14.05 2.24 -25.51
CA PRO A 169 14.65 3.00 -24.44
C PRO A 169 13.88 4.29 -24.17
N TYR A 170 13.79 4.67 -22.91
CA TYR A 170 12.91 5.76 -22.46
C TYR A 170 13.56 6.57 -21.36
N ARG A 171 13.11 7.80 -21.19
CA ARG A 171 13.33 8.62 -20.00
C ARG A 171 12.00 9.14 -19.52
N PHE A 172 11.94 9.49 -18.25
CA PHE A 172 10.73 10.07 -17.68
C PHE A 172 11.08 11.23 -16.76
N ARG A 173 10.10 12.09 -16.58
CA ARG A 173 10.08 13.13 -15.56
C ARG A 173 8.66 13.25 -15.05
N TYR A 174 8.50 13.81 -13.87
CA TYR A 174 7.20 14.24 -13.43
C TYR A 174 6.73 15.48 -14.20
N ARG A 175 5.42 15.63 -14.26
CA ARG A 175 4.78 16.84 -14.77
C ARG A 175 4.72 17.90 -13.68
N ASP A 176 4.85 19.17 -14.08
CA ASP A 176 4.81 20.30 -13.16
C ASP A 176 3.35 20.72 -12.83
N ASP A 177 2.39 20.32 -13.67
CA ASP A 177 0.97 20.67 -13.64
C ASP A 177 0.06 19.55 -13.12
N ARG A 178 0.56 18.70 -12.20
CA ARG A 178 -0.19 17.54 -11.72
C ARG A 178 -1.43 17.91 -10.93
N GLU A 179 -2.56 17.39 -11.38
CA GLU A 179 -3.77 17.34 -10.58
C GLU A 179 -3.82 16.01 -9.82
N TYR A 180 -3.49 16.04 -8.52
CA TYR A 180 -3.38 14.82 -7.71
C TYR A 180 -4.67 13.96 -7.69
N ARG A 181 -5.85 14.54 -7.92
CA ARG A 181 -7.11 13.75 -8.00
C ARG A 181 -7.34 13.10 -9.37
N LEU A 182 -6.63 13.55 -10.40
CA LEU A 182 -6.85 13.11 -11.77
C LEU A 182 -6.39 11.67 -11.99
N HIS A 183 -5.34 11.20 -11.30
CA HIS A 183 -4.85 9.83 -11.49
C HIS A 183 -5.91 8.79 -11.13
N SER A 184 -6.76 9.04 -10.12
CA SER A 184 -7.81 8.10 -9.75
C SER A 184 -8.85 7.93 -10.87
N ALA A 185 -9.16 9.01 -11.60
CA ALA A 185 -10.01 8.96 -12.79
C ALA A 185 -9.27 8.35 -14.00
N ALA A 186 -7.97 8.61 -14.13
CA ALA A 186 -7.13 8.12 -15.23
C ALA A 186 -6.90 6.60 -15.21
N THR A 187 -7.09 5.94 -14.06
CA THR A 187 -7.08 4.46 -13.94
C THR A 187 -8.02 3.78 -14.96
N GLY A 188 -9.13 4.44 -15.30
CA GLY A 188 -10.07 4.00 -16.34
C GLY A 188 -9.44 3.76 -17.72
N LEU A 189 -8.31 4.41 -18.03
CA LEU A 189 -7.60 4.24 -19.30
C LEU A 189 -6.84 2.91 -19.37
N LEU A 190 -6.55 2.28 -18.23
CA LEU A 190 -5.51 1.24 -18.13
C LEU A 190 -6.00 -0.11 -17.61
N TYR A 191 -7.22 -0.24 -17.06
CA TYR A 191 -7.65 -1.53 -16.51
C TYR A 191 -7.62 -2.68 -17.53
N ARG A 192 -7.87 -2.42 -18.83
CA ARG A 192 -7.78 -3.45 -19.90
C ARG A 192 -6.37 -3.80 -20.34
N GLN A 193 -5.37 -3.01 -19.94
CA GLN A 193 -3.96 -3.39 -20.12
C GLN A 193 -3.57 -4.49 -19.13
N LEU A 194 -4.29 -4.61 -18.01
CA LEU A 194 -3.98 -5.55 -16.93
C LEU A 194 -4.98 -6.68 -16.79
N LEU A 195 -6.28 -6.39 -16.91
CA LEU A 195 -7.35 -7.37 -16.81
C LEU A 195 -7.81 -7.73 -18.21
N ASP A 196 -7.70 -9.02 -18.56
CA ASP A 196 -8.18 -9.50 -19.85
C ASP A 196 -9.71 -9.62 -19.87
N ARG A 197 -10.25 -9.93 -21.05
CA ARG A 197 -11.70 -10.04 -21.25
C ARG A 197 -12.29 -11.16 -20.41
N GLN A 198 -11.58 -12.28 -20.27
CA GLN A 198 -12.06 -13.44 -19.53
C GLN A 198 -12.22 -13.11 -18.03
N VAL A 199 -11.28 -12.37 -17.44
CA VAL A 199 -11.38 -11.91 -16.05
C VAL A 199 -12.54 -10.95 -15.85
N LEU A 200 -12.73 -9.98 -16.76
CA LEU A 200 -13.83 -9.03 -16.67
C LEU A 200 -15.20 -9.71 -16.84
N ASP A 201 -15.33 -10.61 -17.82
CA ASP A 201 -16.54 -11.41 -18.04
C ASP A 201 -16.87 -12.25 -16.80
N TRP A 202 -15.86 -12.90 -16.21
CA TRP A 202 -16.03 -13.69 -14.99
C TRP A 202 -16.50 -12.84 -13.80
N LEU A 203 -15.83 -11.72 -13.51
CA LEU A 203 -16.18 -10.86 -12.37
C LEU A 203 -17.56 -10.19 -12.55
N SER A 204 -17.95 -9.87 -13.79
CA SER A 204 -19.27 -9.30 -14.09
C SER A 204 -20.43 -10.24 -13.77
N GLY A 205 -20.17 -11.55 -13.68
CA GLY A 205 -21.14 -12.56 -13.25
C GLY A 205 -21.55 -12.47 -11.77
N TYR A 206 -20.89 -11.61 -10.97
CA TYR A 206 -21.17 -11.41 -9.55
C TYR A 206 -21.62 -9.96 -9.29
N PRO A 207 -22.92 -9.62 -9.42
CA PRO A 207 -23.39 -8.23 -9.36
C PRO A 207 -23.03 -7.48 -8.06
N ALA A 208 -23.08 -8.17 -6.92
CA ALA A 208 -22.73 -7.61 -5.61
C ALA A 208 -21.23 -7.25 -5.48
N LEU A 209 -20.38 -7.87 -6.30
CA LEU A 209 -18.96 -7.57 -6.38
C LEU A 209 -18.64 -6.54 -7.48
N TRP A 210 -19.33 -6.68 -8.61
CA TRP A 210 -19.04 -5.91 -9.83
C TRP A 210 -19.17 -4.40 -9.62
N ALA A 211 -20.26 -3.95 -8.99
CA ALA A 211 -20.47 -2.53 -8.74
C ALA A 211 -19.38 -1.92 -7.81
N PRO A 212 -19.07 -2.50 -6.63
CA PRO A 212 -17.94 -2.07 -5.82
C PRO A 212 -16.60 -1.99 -6.56
N LEU A 213 -16.30 -3.00 -7.39
CA LEU A 213 -15.07 -3.02 -8.18
C LEU A 213 -15.00 -1.82 -9.14
N LEU A 214 -16.07 -1.53 -9.87
CA LEU A 214 -16.13 -0.38 -10.77
C LEU A 214 -15.96 0.95 -10.03
N TYR A 215 -16.55 1.10 -8.84
CA TYR A 215 -16.36 2.30 -8.02
C TYR A 215 -14.92 2.50 -7.58
N VAL A 216 -14.21 1.44 -7.15
CA VAL A 216 -12.77 1.55 -6.84
C VAL A 216 -11.98 1.97 -8.08
N LEU A 217 -12.23 1.34 -9.23
CA LEU A 217 -11.53 1.65 -10.48
C LEU A 217 -11.80 3.07 -11.00
N ALA A 218 -12.92 3.67 -10.59
CA ALA A 218 -13.26 5.06 -10.89
C ALA A 218 -12.75 6.05 -9.81
N GLY A 219 -12.06 5.57 -8.77
CA GLY A 219 -11.56 6.40 -7.67
C GLY A 219 -12.63 6.79 -6.63
N GLN A 220 -13.83 6.21 -6.69
CA GLN A 220 -14.97 6.51 -5.80
C GLN A 220 -15.01 5.51 -4.63
N TYR A 221 -13.97 5.49 -3.81
CA TYR A 221 -13.79 4.52 -2.73
C TYR A 221 -14.95 4.53 -1.71
N GLU A 222 -15.56 5.69 -1.48
CA GLU A 222 -16.71 5.87 -0.60
C GLU A 222 -17.97 5.13 -1.08
N HIS A 223 -18.08 4.85 -2.37
CA HIS A 223 -19.17 4.07 -2.96
C HIS A 223 -18.82 2.58 -3.11
N ALA A 224 -17.58 2.19 -2.86
CA ALA A 224 -17.08 0.84 -3.06
C ALA A 224 -17.22 -0.10 -1.85
N GLY A 225 -17.80 0.38 -0.74
CA GLY A 225 -17.99 -0.39 0.49
C GLY A 225 -16.71 -1.09 0.94
N ILE A 226 -16.83 -2.37 1.34
CA ILE A 226 -15.71 -3.14 1.89
C ILE A 226 -14.53 -3.28 0.91
N LEU A 227 -14.76 -3.29 -0.41
CA LEU A 227 -13.67 -3.39 -1.38
C LEU A 227 -12.80 -2.12 -1.33
N GLY A 228 -13.44 -0.95 -1.29
CA GLY A 228 -12.75 0.33 -1.14
C GLY A 228 -12.04 0.46 0.20
N GLU A 229 -12.69 0.03 1.29
CA GLU A 229 -12.10 0.02 2.63
C GLU A 229 -10.83 -0.83 2.70
N LEU A 230 -10.84 -2.05 2.15
CA LEU A 230 -9.68 -2.95 2.15
C LEU A 230 -8.50 -2.35 1.39
N VAL A 231 -8.73 -1.73 0.22
CA VAL A 231 -7.67 -1.06 -0.56
C VAL A 231 -7.12 0.13 0.21
N VAL A 232 -7.99 0.96 0.77
CA VAL A 232 -7.62 2.13 1.56
C VAL A 232 -6.80 1.75 2.81
N GLN A 233 -7.16 0.66 3.48
CA GLN A 233 -6.42 0.17 4.65
C GLN A 233 -5.07 -0.46 4.25
N ALA A 234 -5.02 -1.20 3.14
CA ALA A 234 -3.78 -1.80 2.63
C ALA A 234 -2.75 -0.73 2.25
N ASP A 235 -3.19 0.33 1.56
CA ASP A 235 -2.36 1.49 1.22
C ASP A 235 -1.76 2.17 2.46
N ARG A 236 -2.57 2.39 3.51
CA ARG A 236 -2.05 2.90 4.80
C ARG A 236 -1.04 1.98 5.45
N ALA A 237 -1.30 0.68 5.44
CA ALA A 237 -0.43 -0.31 6.07
C ALA A 237 0.95 -0.36 5.38
N SER A 238 0.98 -0.24 4.05
CA SER A 238 2.22 -0.16 3.26
C SER A 238 3.08 1.03 3.70
N VAL A 239 2.47 2.21 3.84
CA VAL A 239 3.15 3.44 4.27
C VAL A 239 3.63 3.35 5.74
N ALA A 240 2.80 2.81 6.64
CA ALA A 240 3.11 2.78 8.07
C ALA A 240 4.22 1.80 8.44
N GLN A 241 4.28 0.64 7.78
CA GLN A 241 5.30 -0.38 8.07
C GLN A 241 6.71 0.08 7.68
N GLU A 242 6.84 0.90 6.64
CA GLU A 242 8.14 1.47 6.22
C GLU A 242 8.57 2.69 7.03
N LEU A 243 7.61 3.41 7.63
CA LEU A 243 7.87 4.50 8.58
C LEU A 243 8.24 4.02 10.00
N GLY A 244 8.34 2.71 10.22
CA GLY A 244 8.62 2.10 11.52
C GLY A 244 7.43 2.16 12.50
N GLY A 245 6.22 2.35 11.99
CA GLY A 245 4.98 2.35 12.77
C GLY A 245 4.32 0.97 12.85
N ASP A 246 3.46 0.76 13.85
CA ASP A 246 2.67 -0.46 13.99
C ASP A 246 1.55 -0.52 12.92
N PRO A 247 1.57 -1.49 11.97
CA PRO A 247 0.57 -1.63 10.92
C PRO A 247 -0.84 -1.81 11.47
N ALA A 248 -1.01 -2.52 12.59
CA ALA A 248 -2.32 -2.75 13.20
C ALA A 248 -2.97 -1.45 13.71
N ARG A 249 -2.14 -0.49 14.15
CA ARG A 249 -2.59 0.84 14.59
C ARG A 249 -2.89 1.78 13.42
N ALA A 250 -2.13 1.71 12.32
CA ALA A 250 -2.38 2.49 11.12
C ALA A 250 -3.68 2.11 10.40
N MET A 251 -4.05 0.83 10.46
CA MET A 251 -5.29 0.28 9.87
C MET A 251 -6.56 0.77 10.59
N ALA A 252 -6.47 1.13 11.88
CA ALA A 252 -7.58 1.61 12.70
C ALA A 252 -7.91 3.11 12.51
N ALA A 253 -7.05 3.88 11.82
CA ALA A 253 -7.19 5.34 11.70
C ALA A 253 -7.84 5.75 10.35
N PRO A 254 -9.03 6.37 10.30
CA PRO A 254 -9.68 6.78 9.03
C PRO A 254 -8.88 7.81 8.21
N LYS A 255 -8.94 7.75 6.86
CA LYS A 255 -8.19 8.60 5.88
C LYS A 255 -8.56 10.08 6.04
N HIS A 256 -9.79 10.37 6.46
CA HIS A 256 -10.26 11.71 6.79
C HIS A 256 -10.05 12.10 8.26
N ALA A 257 -9.60 11.20 9.13
CA ALA A 257 -9.35 11.54 10.53
C ALA A 257 -8.06 12.34 10.66
N LEU A 258 -6.96 11.94 10.02
CA LEU A 258 -5.68 12.65 10.16
C LEU A 258 -5.72 14.04 9.50
N GLN A 259 -6.18 14.15 8.26
CA GLN A 259 -6.36 15.44 7.59
C GLN A 259 -7.27 16.38 8.39
N ARG A 260 -8.41 15.87 8.88
CA ARG A 260 -9.33 16.66 9.73
C ARG A 260 -8.67 17.04 11.05
N LYS A 261 -7.97 16.12 11.71
CA LYS A 261 -7.24 16.38 12.97
C LYS A 261 -6.13 17.40 12.78
N LEU A 262 -5.36 17.33 11.71
CA LEU A 262 -4.33 18.30 11.35
C LEU A 262 -4.95 19.68 11.11
N LEU A 263 -6.04 19.76 10.35
CA LEU A 263 -6.74 21.00 10.07
C LEU A 263 -7.40 21.59 11.32
N ASP A 264 -8.06 20.76 12.14
CA ASP A 264 -8.69 21.16 13.40
C ASP A 264 -7.64 21.61 14.41
N GLY A 265 -6.51 20.89 14.50
CA GLY A 265 -5.37 21.28 15.32
C GLY A 265 -4.76 22.60 14.86
N LEU A 266 -4.61 22.81 13.55
CA LEU A 266 -4.11 24.07 13.00
C LEU A 266 -5.08 25.23 13.27
N ARG A 267 -6.39 25.00 13.14
CA ARG A 267 -7.43 25.99 13.49
C ARG A 267 -7.42 26.32 14.98
N TYR A 268 -7.29 25.31 15.84
CA TYR A 268 -7.14 25.50 17.29
C TYR A 268 -5.92 26.36 17.60
N LEU A 269 -4.76 26.03 17.03
CA LEU A 269 -3.54 26.80 17.26
C LEU A 269 -3.69 28.25 16.81
N LEU A 270 -4.28 28.50 15.64
CA LEU A 270 -4.50 29.86 15.12
C LEU A 270 -5.48 30.68 15.96
N LYS A 271 -6.34 30.01 16.72
CA LYS A 271 -7.32 30.64 17.59
C LYS A 271 -6.78 30.89 19.01
N GLU A 272 -6.05 29.93 19.57
CA GLU A 272 -5.74 29.90 21.00
C GLU A 272 -4.24 30.06 21.32
N GLU A 273 -3.30 29.73 20.40
CA GLU A 273 -1.87 29.65 20.71
C GLU A 273 -0.92 30.47 19.83
N LEU A 274 -1.26 30.66 18.55
CA LEU A 274 -0.43 31.37 17.57
C LEU A 274 -0.80 32.85 17.54
N LYS A 275 0.19 33.71 17.70
CA LYS A 275 -0.02 35.15 17.66
C LYS A 275 0.21 35.67 16.24
N LEU A 276 -0.86 36.06 15.56
CA LEU A 276 -0.79 36.63 14.21
C LEU A 276 -0.63 38.14 14.24
N ASN A 277 0.03 38.69 13.22
CA ASN A 277 0.16 40.12 12.91
C ASN A 277 0.69 40.98 14.08
N GLN A 278 1.53 40.40 14.95
CA GLN A 278 2.11 41.14 16.06
C GLN A 278 3.30 42.01 15.61
N PRO A 279 3.53 43.16 16.26
CA PRO A 279 4.60 44.09 15.88
C PRO A 279 6.03 43.57 16.17
N GLU A 280 6.20 42.65 17.12
CA GLU A 280 7.54 42.16 17.52
C GLU A 280 7.65 40.63 17.45
N ALA A 281 6.85 39.89 18.22
CA ALA A 281 6.90 38.42 18.28
C ALA A 281 5.65 37.80 17.66
N SER A 282 5.60 37.77 16.32
CA SER A 282 4.52 37.14 15.56
C SER A 282 4.88 35.72 15.16
N ASP A 283 3.93 34.79 15.35
CA ASP A 283 4.04 33.41 14.87
C ASP A 283 3.61 33.28 13.40
N GLY A 284 3.00 34.33 12.84
CA GLY A 284 2.61 34.40 11.44
C GLY A 284 2.00 35.73 11.02
N TRP A 285 1.78 35.89 9.72
CA TRP A 285 1.24 37.08 9.08
C TRP A 285 0.13 36.73 8.10
N LEU A 286 -1.03 37.35 8.25
CA LEU A 286 -2.16 37.19 7.35
C LEU A 286 -2.19 38.34 6.36
N THR A 287 -1.79 38.09 5.11
CA THR A 287 -1.97 39.01 3.97
C THR A 287 -3.36 38.85 3.36
N GLU A 288 -3.74 39.59 2.31
CA GLU A 288 -5.06 39.42 1.65
C GLU A 288 -5.20 38.07 0.92
N ASP A 289 -4.11 37.57 0.36
CA ASP A 289 -4.07 36.37 -0.47
C ASP A 289 -3.62 35.11 0.28
N ALA A 290 -2.80 35.26 1.33
CA ALA A 290 -2.21 34.12 2.03
C ALA A 290 -2.06 34.31 3.54
N LEU A 291 -2.08 33.19 4.27
CA LEU A 291 -1.61 33.09 5.65
C LEU A 291 -0.18 32.54 5.63
N TRP A 292 0.74 33.27 6.24
CA TRP A 292 2.15 32.92 6.34
C TRP A 292 2.48 32.55 7.78
N LEU A 293 2.91 31.32 8.05
CA LEU A 293 3.24 30.85 9.40
C LEU A 293 4.71 30.50 9.53
N VAL A 294 5.35 30.87 10.64
CA VAL A 294 6.73 30.49 10.90
C VAL A 294 6.85 28.97 10.99
N SER A 295 7.57 28.38 10.03
CA SER A 295 7.56 26.93 9.74
C SER A 295 7.93 26.06 10.94
N LYS A 296 9.00 26.40 11.65
CA LYS A 296 9.42 25.68 12.86
C LYS A 296 8.37 25.77 13.96
N THR A 297 7.88 26.98 14.25
CA THR A 297 6.95 27.23 15.37
C THR A 297 5.62 26.51 15.18
N VAL A 298 5.01 26.61 13.99
CA VAL A 298 3.73 25.96 13.73
C VAL A 298 3.85 24.44 13.76
N SER A 299 4.93 23.87 13.21
CA SER A 299 5.12 22.41 13.23
C SER A 299 5.37 21.87 14.62
N ASP A 300 6.18 22.55 15.44
CA ASP A 300 6.45 22.12 16.81
C ASP A 300 5.18 22.19 17.68
N LYS A 301 4.42 23.28 17.59
CA LYS A 301 3.14 23.44 18.32
C LYS A 301 2.07 22.46 17.82
N LEU A 302 1.96 22.24 16.51
CA LEU A 302 0.97 21.32 15.94
C LEU A 302 1.26 19.88 16.35
N ARG A 303 2.52 19.46 16.31
CA ARG A 303 2.92 18.14 16.82
C ARG A 303 2.60 18.00 18.30
N ALA A 304 2.96 18.97 19.13
CA ALA A 304 2.69 18.94 20.56
C ALA A 304 1.19 18.84 20.85
N HIS A 305 0.36 19.64 20.16
CA HIS A 305 -1.08 19.62 20.30
C HIS A 305 -1.67 18.26 19.93
N LEU A 306 -1.30 17.70 18.77
CA LEU A 306 -1.83 16.43 18.32
C LEU A 306 -1.39 15.26 19.22
N LEU A 307 -0.15 15.27 19.72
CA LEU A 307 0.33 14.29 20.69
C LEU A 307 -0.44 14.37 22.02
N SER A 308 -0.76 15.58 22.49
CA SER A 308 -1.54 15.78 23.71
C SER A 308 -2.97 15.24 23.61
N GLN A 309 -3.51 15.16 22.40
CA GLN A 309 -4.83 14.59 22.09
C GLN A 309 -4.79 13.06 21.92
N GLY A 310 -3.64 12.42 22.19
CA GLY A 310 -3.45 10.97 22.03
C GLY A 310 -3.55 10.51 20.56
N ILE A 311 -3.25 11.39 19.61
CA ILE A 311 -3.28 11.07 18.18
C ILE A 311 -1.95 10.40 17.82
N ASP A 312 -2.00 9.10 17.53
CA ASP A 312 -0.84 8.35 17.04
C ASP A 312 -0.61 8.59 15.53
N GLY A 313 0.64 8.44 15.05
CA GLY A 313 1.02 8.59 13.64
C GLY A 313 1.44 10.00 13.22
N ILE A 314 1.74 10.88 14.18
CA ILE A 314 2.26 12.22 13.89
C ILE A 314 3.75 12.12 13.54
N PRO A 315 4.24 12.78 12.47
CA PRO A 315 5.64 12.70 12.12
C PRO A 315 6.58 13.22 13.21
N ALA A 316 7.69 12.51 13.42
CA ALA A 316 8.63 12.79 14.51
C ALA A 316 9.44 14.08 14.30
N ASN A 317 9.59 14.55 13.05
CA ASN A 317 10.37 15.74 12.71
C ASN A 317 9.56 16.75 11.88
N ASN A 318 10.02 18.01 11.87
CA ASN A 318 9.28 19.11 11.24
C ASN A 318 9.21 18.97 9.71
N THR A 319 10.25 18.41 9.08
CA THR A 319 10.27 18.15 7.63
C THR A 319 9.13 17.21 7.22
N ALA A 320 8.92 16.15 7.98
CA ALA A 320 7.85 15.21 7.70
C ALA A 320 6.45 15.79 7.99
N VAL A 321 6.33 16.69 8.99
CA VAL A 321 5.09 17.47 9.19
C VAL A 321 4.78 18.36 7.98
N PHE A 322 5.79 19.02 7.41
CA PHE A 322 5.61 19.86 6.22
C PHE A 322 5.09 19.05 5.03
N ASN A 323 5.69 17.89 4.77
CA ASN A 323 5.28 17.01 3.68
C ASN A 323 3.85 16.52 3.88
N VAL A 324 3.48 16.07 5.08
CA VAL A 324 2.11 15.63 5.37
C VAL A 324 1.08 16.76 5.17
N LEU A 325 1.41 17.99 5.55
CA LEU A 325 0.54 19.14 5.30
C LEU A 325 0.42 19.45 3.80
N GLN A 326 1.49 19.31 3.03
CA GLN A 326 1.51 19.50 1.58
C GLN A 326 0.72 18.40 0.84
N ASP A 327 0.94 17.13 1.19
CA ASP A 327 0.27 15.95 0.61
C ASP A 327 -1.26 16.01 0.78
N HIS A 328 -1.71 16.59 1.89
CA HIS A 328 -3.13 16.79 2.16
C HIS A 328 -3.70 18.09 1.58
N GLY A 329 -2.91 18.83 0.78
CA GLY A 329 -3.34 20.06 0.11
C GLY A 329 -3.60 21.23 1.07
N MET A 330 -2.99 21.22 2.26
CA MET A 330 -3.16 22.29 3.25
C MET A 330 -2.17 23.45 3.05
N LEU A 331 -1.08 23.22 2.30
CA LEU A 331 -0.06 24.21 1.98
C LEU A 331 -0.14 24.64 0.51
N GLN A 332 0.20 25.90 0.25
CA GLN A 332 0.49 26.42 -1.08
C GLN A 332 2.01 26.26 -1.31
N PRO A 333 2.44 25.37 -2.21
CA PRO A 333 3.85 25.06 -2.40
C PRO A 333 4.59 26.16 -3.15
N THR A 334 5.91 26.19 -3.02
CA THR A 334 6.79 27.05 -3.85
C THR A 334 6.70 26.64 -5.32
N PRO A 335 7.21 27.47 -6.26
CA PRO A 335 7.30 27.07 -7.68
C PRO A 335 8.11 25.79 -7.93
N ASP A 336 9.00 25.43 -7.01
CA ASP A 336 9.80 24.19 -7.04
C ASP A 336 9.13 23.03 -6.27
N ASP A 337 7.82 23.13 -6.00
CA ASP A 337 7.00 22.15 -5.26
C ASP A 337 7.50 21.84 -3.83
N LYS A 338 8.07 22.83 -3.13
CA LYS A 338 8.50 22.69 -1.73
C LYS A 338 7.49 23.33 -0.77
N ALA A 339 7.34 22.75 0.41
CA ALA A 339 6.45 23.27 1.46
C ALA A 339 6.90 24.62 2.07
N VAL A 340 8.21 24.88 2.14
CA VAL A 340 8.78 26.00 2.90
C VAL A 340 9.18 27.13 1.96
N TRP A 341 8.65 28.32 2.22
CA TRP A 341 9.00 29.57 1.58
C TRP A 341 10.08 30.31 2.35
N ARG A 342 10.96 31.02 1.65
CA ARG A 342 11.82 32.04 2.25
C ARG A 342 11.27 33.41 1.85
N ALA A 343 10.88 34.20 2.84
CA ALA A 343 10.26 35.50 2.59
C ALA A 343 10.67 36.52 3.65
N THR A 344 10.86 37.76 3.20
CA THR A 344 11.14 38.90 4.02
C THR A 344 9.84 39.61 4.41
N VAL A 345 9.61 39.73 5.71
CA VAL A 345 8.46 40.44 6.27
C VAL A 345 8.92 41.83 6.69
N THR A 346 8.23 42.86 6.20
CA THR A 346 8.46 44.26 6.57
C THR A 346 7.24 44.82 7.26
N SER A 347 7.43 45.29 8.49
CA SER A 347 6.38 45.93 9.30
C SER A 347 6.15 47.40 8.90
N PRO A 348 4.99 47.98 9.24
CA PRO A 348 4.73 49.40 9.01
C PRO A 348 5.71 50.35 9.72
N SER A 349 6.36 49.91 10.81
CA SER A 349 7.36 50.69 11.55
C SER A 349 8.75 50.64 10.92
N GLY A 350 8.93 49.92 9.81
CA GLY A 350 10.20 49.81 9.08
C GLY A 350 11.10 48.66 9.53
N TRP A 351 10.71 47.87 10.54
CA TRP A 351 11.42 46.63 10.88
C TRP A 351 11.22 45.59 9.77
N SER A 352 12.31 44.92 9.37
CA SER A 352 12.31 43.92 8.29
C SER A 352 13.19 42.73 8.64
N HIS A 353 12.71 41.51 8.39
CA HIS A 353 13.46 40.28 8.68
C HIS A 353 13.01 39.12 7.77
N SER A 354 13.95 38.26 7.39
CA SER A 354 13.69 37.08 6.54
C SER A 354 13.36 35.85 7.37
N PHE A 355 12.29 35.15 7.00
CA PHE A 355 11.80 33.96 7.70
C PHE A 355 11.65 32.76 6.77
N THR A 356 11.61 31.57 7.36
CA THR A 356 11.14 30.34 6.71
C THR A 356 9.68 30.11 7.06
N LEU A 357 8.80 30.23 6.07
CA LEU A 357 7.34 30.30 6.25
C LEU A 357 6.64 29.15 5.54
N LEU A 358 5.52 28.69 6.11
CA LEU A 358 4.52 27.91 5.40
C LEU A 358 3.44 28.86 4.88
N ARG A 359 3.04 28.69 3.62
CA ARG A 359 1.98 29.47 2.99
C ARG A 359 0.70 28.65 2.94
N ILE A 360 -0.39 29.18 3.48
CA ILE A 360 -1.68 28.50 3.59
C ILE A 360 -2.76 29.40 2.98
N ALA A 361 -3.70 28.79 2.25
CA ALA A 361 -4.87 29.51 1.75
C ALA A 361 -5.78 29.93 2.93
N PRO A 362 -6.12 31.22 3.11
CA PRO A 362 -6.92 31.67 4.24
C PRO A 362 -8.29 30.98 4.34
N ALA A 363 -8.88 30.62 3.20
CA ALA A 363 -10.16 29.91 3.10
C ALA A 363 -10.13 28.50 3.70
N LEU A 364 -8.95 27.89 3.90
CA LEU A 364 -8.83 26.61 4.60
C LEU A 364 -9.07 26.78 6.11
N ILE A 365 -8.76 27.95 6.66
CA ILE A 365 -8.82 28.23 8.09
C ILE A 365 -10.12 28.93 8.48
N TRP A 366 -10.50 30.00 7.76
CA TRP A 366 -11.62 30.87 8.11
C TRP A 366 -12.71 30.88 7.03
N GLU A 367 -13.97 30.88 7.47
CA GLU A 367 -15.12 31.14 6.61
C GLU A 367 -15.24 32.64 6.26
N SER A 368 -15.97 32.95 5.20
CA SER A 368 -16.21 34.33 4.76
C SER A 368 -16.86 35.15 5.89
N GLY A 369 -16.16 36.19 6.36
CA GLY A 369 -16.60 37.06 7.46
C GLY A 369 -15.99 36.75 8.84
N GLN A 370 -15.31 35.61 9.03
CA GLN A 370 -14.61 35.26 10.29
C GLN A 370 -13.10 35.54 10.23
N ARG A 371 -12.64 36.14 9.13
CA ARG A 371 -11.22 36.38 8.86
C ARG A 371 -10.69 37.56 9.70
N PRO A 372 -9.54 37.41 10.40
CA PRO A 372 -8.88 38.50 11.10
C PRO A 372 -8.44 39.63 10.16
N THR A 373 -8.23 40.83 10.71
CA THR A 373 -7.71 41.98 9.95
C THR A 373 -6.36 41.64 9.31
N PRO A 374 -6.18 41.87 8.00
CA PRO A 374 -4.91 41.66 7.32
C PRO A 374 -3.77 42.47 7.93
N PHE A 375 -2.57 41.94 7.83
CA PHE A 375 -1.33 42.59 8.21
C PHE A 375 -1.12 43.84 7.37
N ALA A 376 -0.85 44.98 8.01
CA ALA A 376 -0.65 46.26 7.34
C ALA A 376 0.75 46.42 6.70
N GLY A 377 1.67 45.50 6.99
CA GLY A 377 2.99 45.45 6.36
C GLY A 377 3.01 44.58 5.10
N THR A 378 4.22 44.31 4.59
CA THR A 378 4.41 43.53 3.35
C THR A 378 5.17 42.24 3.62
N VAL A 379 4.78 41.16 2.93
CA VAL A 379 5.54 39.91 2.87
C VAL A 379 6.04 39.74 1.44
N VAL A 380 7.35 39.77 1.23
CA VAL A 380 7.98 39.66 -0.09
C VAL A 380 8.79 38.37 -0.15
N ILE A 381 8.55 37.55 -1.16
CA ILE A 381 9.27 36.29 -1.36
C ILE A 381 10.69 36.60 -1.83
N ASP A 382 11.68 35.97 -1.20
CA ASP A 382 13.08 36.16 -1.54
C ASP A 382 13.40 35.41 -2.85
N VAL A 383 13.53 36.12 -3.97
CA VAL A 383 13.94 35.54 -5.25
C VAL A 383 15.47 35.55 -5.32
N ALA A 384 16.12 34.48 -4.86
CA ALA A 384 17.56 34.29 -4.99
C ALA A 384 17.88 32.97 -5.71
N PRO A 385 18.83 32.96 -6.66
CA PRO A 385 19.26 31.74 -7.33
C PRO A 385 20.05 30.86 -6.35
N ALA A 386 19.91 29.54 -6.49
CA ALA A 386 20.51 28.52 -5.64
C ALA A 386 21.98 28.82 -5.26
N ALA A 387 22.23 29.06 -3.98
CA ALA A 387 23.57 29.05 -3.39
C ALA A 387 23.56 28.18 -2.14
N LYS A 388 24.63 27.37 -2.05
CA LYS A 388 24.87 26.24 -1.16
C LYS A 388 24.76 26.58 0.32
N ASP A 389 24.22 25.64 1.08
CA ASP A 389 24.30 25.59 2.54
C ASP A 389 25.76 25.60 2.99
N THR A 390 26.12 26.62 3.77
CA THR A 390 27.24 26.56 4.71
C THR A 390 26.74 27.05 6.05
N ASP A 391 26.77 26.15 7.03
CA ASP A 391 26.62 26.45 8.44
C ASP A 391 27.57 27.59 8.84
N ALA A 392 26.99 28.72 9.26
CA ALA A 392 27.71 29.78 9.92
C ALA A 392 26.98 30.12 11.23
N PHE A 393 27.59 29.67 12.31
CA PHE A 393 27.32 30.05 13.69
C PHE A 393 27.41 31.58 13.84
N VAL A 394 26.37 32.22 14.37
CA VAL A 394 26.37 33.67 14.67
C VAL A 394 26.47 33.88 16.18
N PRO A 395 27.48 34.58 16.71
CA PRO A 395 27.47 35.06 18.09
C PRO A 395 26.66 36.37 18.22
N PRO A 396 26.11 36.69 19.41
CA PRO A 396 25.20 37.82 19.58
C PRO A 396 25.91 39.18 19.52
N ALA A 397 25.15 40.17 19.03
CA ALA A 397 25.56 41.53 18.75
C ALA A 397 26.01 42.32 20.00
N ALA A 398 27.06 43.14 19.84
CA ALA A 398 27.39 44.24 20.72
C ALA A 398 27.33 45.57 19.96
N ILE A 399 26.89 46.59 20.71
CA ILE A 399 26.46 47.92 20.31
C ILE A 399 27.61 48.79 19.76
N ALA A 400 27.24 49.71 18.88
CA ALA A 400 28.07 50.67 18.15
C ALA A 400 29.12 51.43 18.98
N THR A 401 30.29 51.67 18.36
CA THR A 401 30.99 52.97 18.30
C THR A 401 32.12 52.92 17.26
N LYS A 402 32.32 54.03 16.54
CA LYS A 402 33.42 54.36 15.60
C LYS A 402 34.08 55.65 16.14
N PRO A 403 35.24 56.17 15.64
CA PRO A 403 36.22 55.63 14.68
C PRO A 403 37.72 55.93 15.02
N ALA A 404 38.61 55.72 14.03
CA ALA A 404 40.01 56.19 13.83
C ALA A 404 41.12 55.22 14.31
N ALA A 405 42.28 55.05 13.67
CA ALA A 405 42.86 55.38 12.35
C ALA A 405 44.19 54.57 12.23
N GLU A 406 44.72 54.41 11.00
CA GLU A 406 46.10 53.96 10.67
C GLU A 406 46.47 52.54 11.12
N GLY A 407 47.08 51.64 10.34
CA GLY A 407 48.10 51.74 9.31
C GLY A 407 49.04 50.54 9.55
N GLN A 408 49.64 49.99 8.49
CA GLN A 408 50.73 48.98 8.50
C GLN A 408 50.35 47.48 8.57
N GLU A 409 50.33 46.86 7.38
CA GLU A 409 51.14 45.65 7.10
C GLU A 409 52.65 45.97 7.26
N PRO A 410 53.59 45.01 7.46
CA PRO A 410 53.62 43.70 6.77
C PRO A 410 54.27 42.51 7.54
N LYS A 411 54.30 41.36 6.84
CA LYS A 411 55.38 40.34 6.75
C LYS A 411 55.04 38.90 7.17
N ARG A 412 54.72 38.16 6.11
CA ARG A 412 55.16 36.80 5.74
C ARG A 412 56.37 36.24 6.50
N TRP A 413 56.19 35.04 7.03
CA TRP A 413 57.22 34.01 7.18
C TRP A 413 56.59 32.68 6.71
N GLU A 414 57.25 32.04 5.75
CA GLU A 414 57.03 30.66 5.35
C GLU A 414 57.75 29.75 6.35
N GLU A 415 57.18 28.59 6.69
CA GLU A 415 57.80 27.30 6.35
C GLU A 415 56.98 26.09 6.81
N SER A 416 56.85 25.16 5.85
CA SER A 416 56.99 23.71 6.02
C SER A 416 55.80 22.83 6.48
N GLY A 417 55.35 22.02 5.52
CA GLY A 417 55.20 20.56 5.68
C GLY A 417 53.86 20.03 6.17
N ASP A 418 52.99 19.57 5.27
CA ASP A 418 52.93 18.13 4.92
C ASP A 418 51.73 17.81 4.02
N ILE A 419 52.00 16.95 3.03
CA ILE A 419 51.05 16.41 2.06
C ILE A 419 50.45 15.14 2.69
N ALA A 420 49.12 15.12 2.88
CA ALA A 420 48.39 13.87 3.10
C ALA A 420 47.04 13.93 2.39
N ALA A 421 46.92 13.14 1.33
CA ALA A 421 45.68 12.90 0.59
C ALA A 421 44.63 12.26 1.50
N GLN A 422 43.43 12.85 1.57
CA GLN A 422 42.28 12.25 2.25
C GLN A 422 41.39 11.52 1.25
N ALA A 423 41.21 10.21 1.50
CA ALA A 423 40.24 9.34 0.86
C ALA A 423 38.79 9.70 1.28
N PRO A 424 37.78 9.37 0.47
CA PRO A 424 36.38 9.62 0.81
C PRO A 424 35.89 8.70 1.96
N PRO A 425 34.86 9.12 2.73
CA PRO A 425 34.40 8.38 3.90
C PRO A 425 33.67 7.08 3.52
N PRO A 426 33.62 6.08 4.42
CA PRO A 426 32.98 4.80 4.14
C PRO A 426 31.46 4.93 4.10
N ALA A 427 30.84 4.14 3.23
CA ALA A 427 29.40 3.96 3.16
C ALA A 427 28.84 3.48 4.51
N SER A 428 27.77 4.12 4.97
CA SER A 428 27.00 3.66 6.13
C SER A 428 26.43 2.25 5.86
N PRO A 429 26.49 1.33 6.82
CA PRO A 429 25.91 0.00 6.67
C PRO A 429 24.37 0.09 6.61
N ALA A 430 23.78 -0.71 5.73
CA ALA A 430 22.34 -0.89 5.63
C ALA A 430 21.77 -1.37 6.98
N MET A 431 20.78 -0.66 7.49
CA MET A 431 20.01 -1.09 8.66
C MET A 431 19.19 -2.35 8.28
N PRO A 432 19.08 -3.36 9.17
CA PRO A 432 18.23 -4.52 8.91
C PRO A 432 16.75 -4.12 8.81
N ASP A 433 16.09 -4.73 7.83
CA ASP A 433 14.74 -4.42 7.37
C ASP A 433 13.66 -4.91 8.36
N ALA A 434 13.10 -4.00 9.15
CA ALA A 434 11.99 -4.30 10.06
C ALA A 434 10.70 -4.75 9.33
N MET A 435 10.62 -4.63 7.99
CA MET A 435 9.50 -5.14 7.19
C MET A 435 9.46 -6.67 7.16
N GLU A 436 10.59 -7.33 7.42
CA GLU A 436 10.79 -8.77 7.27
C GLU A 436 10.12 -9.59 8.38
N ASP A 437 10.26 -9.17 9.64
CA ASP A 437 9.81 -9.96 10.80
C ASP A 437 8.28 -9.97 10.95
N MET A 438 7.59 -8.90 10.57
CA MET A 438 6.13 -8.79 10.76
C MET A 438 5.30 -9.53 9.70
N LEU A 439 5.88 -9.79 8.51
CA LEU A 439 5.24 -10.64 7.51
C LEU A 439 5.42 -12.13 7.82
N ALA A 440 6.46 -12.49 8.58
CA ALA A 440 6.76 -13.87 9.00
C ALA A 440 6.07 -14.28 10.33
N MET A 441 5.78 -13.35 11.24
CA MET A 441 5.35 -13.67 12.62
C MET A 441 3.88 -14.13 12.83
N VAL A 442 3.08 -14.39 11.79
CA VAL A 442 1.71 -14.95 11.97
C VAL A 442 1.41 -16.04 10.93
N GLY A 443 2.22 -17.09 10.93
CA GLY A 443 1.94 -18.29 10.15
C GLY A 443 3.04 -19.34 10.26
N MET A 444 3.19 -19.96 11.43
CA MET A 444 3.97 -21.19 11.60
C MET A 444 3.50 -21.91 12.86
N GLY A 445 2.65 -22.90 12.66
CA GLY A 445 2.35 -23.94 13.64
C GLY A 445 2.50 -25.29 12.94
N ASP A 446 3.72 -25.62 12.52
CA ASP A 446 4.02 -26.93 11.94
C ASP A 446 4.33 -27.93 13.08
N PRO A 447 3.70 -29.11 13.12
CA PRO A 447 4.10 -30.21 13.99
C PRO A 447 5.32 -30.95 13.41
N PRO A 448 6.07 -31.69 14.25
CA PRO A 448 7.40 -32.15 13.92
C PRO A 448 7.43 -33.29 12.89
N ASP A 449 8.47 -33.21 12.08
CA ASP A 449 9.04 -34.19 11.17
C ASP A 449 9.17 -35.57 11.81
N VAL A 450 8.56 -36.59 11.19
CA VAL A 450 8.91 -38.00 11.41
C VAL A 450 9.34 -38.57 10.08
N SER A 451 10.66 -38.63 9.90
CA SER A 451 11.31 -39.29 8.80
C SER A 451 11.12 -40.80 8.91
N HIS A 452 10.46 -41.43 7.94
CA HIS A 452 10.75 -42.83 7.61
C HIS A 452 10.73 -43.03 6.09
N ASN A 453 11.91 -43.43 5.64
CA ASN A 453 12.26 -43.86 4.30
C ASN A 453 12.06 -45.37 4.26
N GLU A 454 11.33 -45.91 3.28
CA GLU A 454 11.71 -47.19 2.65
C GLU A 454 10.89 -47.48 1.38
N GLN A 455 11.60 -48.14 0.47
CA GLN A 455 11.37 -48.27 -0.96
C GLN A 455 10.53 -49.51 -1.29
N ALA A 456 9.89 -49.44 -2.47
CA ALA A 456 9.48 -50.55 -3.34
C ALA A 456 8.35 -51.49 -2.86
N ASP A 457 7.26 -51.59 -3.64
CA ASP A 457 7.22 -52.62 -4.66
C ASP A 457 6.09 -52.45 -5.70
N THR A 458 6.25 -53.23 -6.76
CA THR A 458 5.66 -53.17 -8.09
C THR A 458 4.25 -53.77 -8.24
N ALA A 459 3.62 -53.43 -9.38
CA ALA A 459 2.77 -54.27 -10.25
C ALA A 459 1.26 -53.92 -10.38
N ASN A 460 0.89 -53.64 -11.65
CA ASN A 460 -0.28 -54.07 -12.43
C ASN A 460 -1.66 -54.13 -11.73
N THR A 461 -2.76 -53.62 -12.29
CA THR A 461 -3.34 -54.06 -13.58
C THR A 461 -4.50 -53.14 -14.00
N SER A 462 -4.71 -53.09 -15.31
CA SER A 462 -5.73 -52.39 -16.10
C SER A 462 -7.19 -52.86 -15.93
N ALA A 463 -8.10 -52.08 -16.56
CA ALA A 463 -9.46 -52.37 -17.07
C ALA A 463 -10.62 -51.76 -16.25
N ALA A 464 -11.30 -50.71 -16.73
CA ALA A 464 -12.43 -50.69 -17.69
C ALA A 464 -13.74 -51.19 -17.04
N ARG A 465 -14.98 -50.72 -17.29
CA ARG A 465 -15.65 -49.61 -17.99
C ARG A 465 -17.17 -49.85 -17.68
N SER A 466 -18.01 -48.83 -17.89
CA SER A 466 -19.49 -48.88 -18.04
C SER A 466 -20.31 -48.84 -16.73
N GLU A 467 -21.15 -47.84 -16.44
CA GLU A 467 -22.34 -47.25 -17.11
C GLU A 467 -23.67 -47.83 -16.55
N ALA A 468 -24.64 -46.93 -16.37
CA ALA A 468 -25.89 -46.92 -15.56
C ALA A 468 -26.96 -48.00 -15.97
N PRO A 469 -28.24 -48.06 -15.47
CA PRO A 469 -29.08 -47.01 -14.86
C PRO A 469 -30.08 -47.41 -13.73
N MET A 470 -30.81 -46.39 -13.21
CA MET A 470 -32.04 -46.49 -12.40
C MET A 470 -33.26 -46.97 -13.21
N PRO A 471 -34.37 -47.39 -12.54
CA PRO A 471 -35.58 -46.54 -12.39
C PRO A 471 -36.24 -46.69 -10.98
N THR A 472 -36.70 -45.65 -10.27
CA THR A 472 -37.96 -44.84 -10.29
C THR A 472 -39.30 -45.56 -9.97
N MET A 473 -40.03 -44.97 -9.00
CA MET A 473 -41.49 -45.05 -8.66
C MET A 473 -41.96 -46.25 -7.78
N ALA A 474 -42.87 -46.15 -6.82
CA ALA A 474 -43.79 -45.10 -6.34
C ALA A 474 -44.45 -45.49 -4.98
N VAL A 475 -44.81 -44.47 -4.19
CA VAL A 475 -46.05 -44.25 -3.39
C VAL A 475 -46.55 -45.32 -2.40
N THR A 476 -46.61 -44.97 -1.10
CA THR A 476 -47.84 -44.90 -0.24
C THR A 476 -47.48 -44.68 1.25
N SER A 477 -48.28 -43.86 1.94
CA SER A 477 -48.24 -43.54 3.38
C SER A 477 -49.26 -44.41 4.16
N PRO A 478 -49.64 -44.11 5.42
CA PRO A 478 -48.89 -43.92 6.68
C PRO A 478 -49.43 -44.83 7.82
N THR A 479 -48.65 -45.18 8.87
CA THR A 479 -49.19 -45.40 10.24
C THR A 479 -48.08 -45.56 11.29
N SER A 480 -48.25 -44.91 12.44
CA SER A 480 -47.65 -45.27 13.75
C SER A 480 -48.78 -45.84 14.63
N PRO A 481 -48.60 -46.22 15.92
CA PRO A 481 -47.42 -46.66 16.70
C PRO A 481 -47.69 -47.98 17.45
N VAL A 482 -46.66 -48.70 17.95
CA VAL A 482 -46.80 -49.53 19.18
C VAL A 482 -45.45 -49.59 19.92
N SER A 483 -45.50 -49.29 21.22
CA SER A 483 -44.44 -49.46 22.22
C SER A 483 -44.44 -50.88 22.82
N THR A 484 -43.24 -51.44 23.03
CA THR A 484 -42.93 -52.45 24.08
C THR A 484 -41.41 -52.39 24.30
N ALA A 485 -40.91 -51.77 25.36
CA ALA A 485 -40.73 -52.29 26.72
C ALA A 485 -39.47 -53.15 26.92
N ILE A 486 -38.41 -52.45 27.38
CA ILE A 486 -37.44 -52.79 28.44
C ILE A 486 -36.52 -54.03 28.26
N ALA A 487 -35.21 -53.74 28.15
CA ALA A 487 -34.20 -54.42 28.96
C ALA A 487 -33.26 -53.34 29.56
N ALA A 488 -33.04 -53.42 30.87
CA ALA A 488 -32.20 -52.51 31.65
C ALA A 488 -30.69 -52.68 31.32
N PRO A 489 -29.85 -51.65 31.53
CA PRO A 489 -28.45 -51.66 31.08
C PRO A 489 -27.51 -52.37 32.08
N PRO A 490 -26.38 -52.95 31.62
CA PRO A 490 -25.22 -53.22 32.48
C PRO A 490 -24.45 -51.91 32.78
N PRO A 491 -23.55 -51.92 33.78
CA PRO A 491 -23.16 -50.73 34.53
C PRO A 491 -22.28 -49.73 33.76
N LEU A 492 -22.42 -48.46 34.15
CA LEU A 492 -21.53 -47.35 33.85
C LEU A 492 -20.11 -47.62 34.36
N SER A 493 -19.25 -48.16 33.50
CA SER A 493 -17.79 -48.07 33.67
C SER A 493 -17.04 -48.37 32.37
N ALA A 494 -17.35 -47.62 31.32
CA ALA A 494 -16.41 -47.39 30.22
C ALA A 494 -16.69 -45.99 29.67
N ARG A 495 -15.72 -45.07 29.78
CA ARG A 495 -15.75 -43.86 28.96
C ARG A 495 -15.81 -44.32 27.50
N PRO A 496 -16.82 -43.94 26.69
CA PRO A 496 -16.82 -44.31 25.29
C PRO A 496 -15.54 -43.76 24.66
N SER A 497 -14.70 -44.64 24.13
CA SER A 497 -13.48 -44.23 23.45
C SER A 497 -13.83 -43.43 22.19
N GLY A 498 -12.89 -42.61 21.72
CA GLY A 498 -13.04 -41.88 20.45
C GLY A 498 -13.34 -42.82 19.27
N GLU A 499 -12.87 -44.07 19.33
CA GLU A 499 -13.17 -45.09 18.32
C GLU A 499 -14.66 -45.46 18.29
N HIS A 500 -15.31 -45.59 19.45
CA HIS A 500 -16.74 -45.89 19.51
C HIS A 500 -17.59 -44.72 18.97
N PHE A 501 -17.14 -43.48 19.20
CA PHE A 501 -17.75 -42.30 18.58
C PHE A 501 -17.60 -42.30 17.05
N MET A 502 -16.42 -42.63 16.53
CA MET A 502 -16.18 -42.70 15.09
C MET A 502 -17.00 -43.80 14.41
N GLU A 503 -17.17 -44.95 15.06
CA GLU A 503 -18.00 -46.03 14.55
C GLU A 503 -19.48 -45.66 14.52
N TRP A 504 -19.99 -45.04 15.59
CA TRP A 504 -21.34 -44.47 15.62
C TRP A 504 -21.55 -43.41 14.52
N LEU A 505 -20.57 -42.52 14.33
CA LEU A 505 -20.65 -41.46 13.32
C LEU A 505 -20.68 -42.04 11.89
N ARG A 506 -19.83 -43.03 11.59
CA ARG A 506 -19.84 -43.72 10.29
C ARG A 506 -21.17 -44.40 10.03
N GLN A 507 -21.72 -45.10 11.03
CA GLN A 507 -23.02 -45.75 10.91
C GLN A 507 -24.15 -44.72 10.72
N GLY A 508 -24.14 -43.59 11.43
CA GLY A 508 -25.12 -42.51 11.28
C GLY A 508 -25.06 -41.84 9.90
N ILE A 509 -23.86 -41.66 9.34
CA ILE A 509 -23.68 -41.16 7.96
C ILE A 509 -24.21 -42.17 6.94
N ALA A 510 -23.87 -43.46 7.10
CA ALA A 510 -24.31 -44.52 6.20
C ALA A 510 -25.84 -44.66 6.18
N LEU A 511 -26.48 -44.51 7.34
CA LEU A 511 -27.93 -44.54 7.50
C LEU A 511 -28.61 -43.18 7.22
N ARG A 512 -27.83 -42.14 6.88
CA ARG A 512 -28.28 -40.74 6.70
C ARG A 512 -29.16 -40.22 7.84
N LYS A 513 -28.89 -40.66 9.07
CA LYS A 513 -29.68 -40.33 10.25
C LYS A 513 -28.73 -40.02 11.40
N LEU A 514 -28.38 -38.74 11.53
CA LEU A 514 -27.63 -38.20 12.66
C LEU A 514 -28.54 -37.28 13.45
N ILE A 515 -28.72 -37.60 14.74
CA ILE A 515 -29.47 -36.76 15.67
C ILE A 515 -28.46 -35.84 16.35
N ILE A 516 -28.65 -34.53 16.19
CA ILE A 516 -27.81 -33.47 16.77
C ILE A 516 -28.72 -32.60 17.64
N ASN A 517 -28.22 -32.14 18.79
CA ASN A 517 -28.94 -31.26 19.73
C ASN A 517 -30.21 -31.85 20.39
N ASP A 518 -30.26 -33.17 20.59
CA ASP A 518 -31.29 -33.85 21.41
C ASP A 518 -30.69 -34.31 22.74
N ALA A 519 -31.47 -34.45 23.81
CA ALA A 519 -31.01 -34.89 25.13
C ALA A 519 -30.30 -36.27 25.14
N LYS A 520 -30.47 -37.07 24.08
CA LYS A 520 -29.76 -38.35 23.86
C LYS A 520 -28.77 -38.33 22.69
N ALA A 521 -28.50 -37.16 22.11
CA ALA A 521 -27.55 -37.04 21.00
C ALA A 521 -26.10 -37.15 21.49
N LEU A 522 -25.23 -37.69 20.63
CA LEU A 522 -23.78 -37.71 20.87
C LEU A 522 -23.06 -36.47 20.33
N VAL A 523 -23.77 -35.59 19.61
CA VAL A 523 -23.24 -34.35 19.05
C VAL A 523 -24.17 -33.19 19.43
N HIS A 524 -23.58 -32.15 20.01
CA HIS A 524 -24.24 -30.91 20.36
C HIS A 524 -23.44 -29.73 19.80
N SER A 525 -24.12 -28.80 19.14
CA SER A 525 -23.55 -27.54 18.67
C SER A 525 -23.91 -26.43 19.66
N HIS A 526 -22.91 -25.74 20.23
CA HIS A 526 -23.14 -24.58 21.08
C HIS A 526 -22.78 -23.29 20.34
N SER A 527 -23.71 -22.33 20.30
CA SER A 527 -23.45 -20.98 19.79
C SER A 527 -22.78 -20.13 20.87
N SER A 528 -21.55 -19.68 20.64
CA SER A 528 -20.81 -18.82 21.58
C SER A 528 -21.25 -17.36 21.45
N GLY A 529 -22.24 -16.96 22.25
CA GLY A 529 -22.60 -15.57 22.48
C GLY A 529 -23.25 -15.38 23.85
N GLY A 530 -22.52 -14.75 24.77
CA GLY A 530 -23.06 -14.04 25.95
C GLY A 530 -23.77 -14.84 27.04
N SER A 531 -23.06 -15.04 28.16
CA SER A 531 -23.56 -15.30 29.53
C SER A 531 -24.04 -16.71 29.93
N THR A 532 -23.25 -17.25 30.88
CA THR A 532 -23.55 -18.13 32.02
C THR A 532 -23.95 -19.61 31.89
N GLN A 533 -23.47 -20.33 32.93
CA GLN A 533 -23.83 -21.67 33.41
C GLN A 533 -23.14 -22.89 32.79
N ARG A 534 -22.07 -23.32 33.47
CA ARG A 534 -21.75 -24.74 33.66
C ARG A 534 -22.99 -25.46 34.20
N CYS A 535 -23.42 -26.52 33.53
CA CYS A 535 -24.04 -27.67 34.18
C CYS A 535 -23.68 -28.97 33.45
N ARG A 536 -22.95 -29.80 34.19
CA ARG A 536 -22.54 -31.22 34.05
C ARG A 536 -21.97 -31.72 32.73
#